data_AF-A0A3C0W505-F1
#
_entry.id   AF-A0A3C0W505-F1
#
_cell.length_a   1.000
_cell.length_b   1.000
_cell.length_c   1.000
_cell.angle_alpha   90.00
_cell.angle_beta   90.00
_cell.angle_gamma   90.00
#
_symmetry.space_group_name_H-M   'P 1'
#
loop_
_entity.id
_entity.type
_entity.pdbx_description
1 polymer ?
#
loop_
_entity_poly.entity_id
_entity_poly.type
_entity_poly.pdbx_seq_one_letter_code
_entity_poly.pdbx_strand_id
1 'polypeptide(L)'
;MLSSEFTFSIKRTPLDEDYVPAENTRITTNFANLARGESRQENLRNTLRMIDNRFNSLAHNDNPKGDRYAVELQIVSVEMSLAPGEGADSFPLIEILQTTIVDQQTGERIDGIVGNNFSSYVRDYDFSVVLPEHMKSHPGAGAPEGFGDLHGKLFRHFLTSSAYK
;
A
#
# COMPACT_ATOMS: atom_id res chain seq x y z
N MET A 1 6.00 34.84 -4.61
CA MET A 1 5.89 33.62 -5.43
C MET A 1 4.86 32.75 -4.74
N LEU A 2 3.78 32.37 -5.43
CA LEU A 2 2.81 31.42 -4.89
C LEU A 2 3.51 30.06 -4.78
N SER A 3 3.91 29.71 -3.57
CA SER A 3 4.32 28.35 -3.22
C SER A 3 3.07 27.49 -3.35
N SER A 4 2.98 26.66 -4.38
CA SER A 4 1.96 25.61 -4.45
C SER A 4 2.24 24.63 -3.33
N GLU A 5 1.57 24.78 -2.19
CA GLU A 5 1.77 23.90 -1.04
C GLU A 5 1.16 22.51 -1.33
N PHE A 6 1.98 21.47 -1.20
CA PHE A 6 1.50 20.10 -1.17
C PHE A 6 0.83 19.86 0.18
N THR A 7 -0.40 19.36 0.15
CA THR A 7 -1.05 18.81 1.33
C THR A 7 -1.07 17.30 1.24
N PHE A 8 -0.96 16.65 2.39
CA PHE A 8 -0.98 15.20 2.52
C PHE A 8 -2.14 14.78 3.41
N SER A 9 -2.70 13.62 3.15
CA SER A 9 -3.65 12.97 4.05
C SER A 9 -3.35 11.48 4.16
N ILE A 10 -3.71 10.88 5.29
CA ILE A 10 -3.54 9.45 5.53
C ILE A 10 -4.93 8.81 5.60
N LYS A 11 -5.19 7.87 4.70
CA LYS A 11 -6.39 7.03 4.72
C LYS A 11 -6.05 5.62 5.15
N ARG A 12 -7.01 4.98 5.81
CA ARG A 12 -6.91 3.61 6.29
C ARG A 12 -8.08 2.82 5.74
N THR A 13 -7.78 1.78 4.99
CA THR A 13 -8.78 0.93 4.35
C THR A 13 -8.56 -0.50 4.79
N PRO A 14 -9.57 -1.17 5.38
CA PRO A 14 -9.50 -2.61 5.65
C PRO A 14 -9.23 -3.39 4.36
N LEU A 15 -8.31 -4.34 4.42
CA LEU A 15 -8.16 -5.36 3.37
C LEU A 15 -8.82 -6.63 3.87
N ASP A 16 -10.15 -6.66 3.75
CA ASP A 16 -11.01 -7.79 4.08
C ASP A 16 -11.65 -8.39 2.82
N GLU A 17 -12.62 -9.30 2.98
CA GLU A 17 -13.33 -9.92 1.85
C GLU A 17 -14.18 -8.94 1.04
N ASP A 18 -14.53 -7.80 1.61
CA ASP A 18 -15.36 -6.77 1.01
C ASP A 18 -14.54 -5.66 0.38
N TYR A 19 -13.21 -5.66 0.52
CA TYR A 19 -12.31 -4.68 -0.08
C TYR A 19 -12.49 -4.51 -1.60
N VAL A 20 -12.88 -3.31 -2.02
CA VAL A 20 -13.01 -2.90 -3.42
C VAL A 20 -11.93 -1.86 -3.74
N PRO A 21 -11.07 -2.08 -4.75
CA PRO A 21 -10.14 -1.06 -5.23
C PRO A 21 -10.89 0.16 -5.79
N ALA A 22 -10.42 1.38 -5.51
CA ALA A 22 -11.01 2.58 -6.12
C ALA A 22 -10.82 2.59 -7.65
N GLU A 23 -11.75 3.19 -8.39
CA GLU A 23 -11.74 3.20 -9.88
C GLU A 23 -10.45 3.81 -10.48
N ASN A 24 -9.83 4.75 -9.76
CA ASN A 24 -8.57 5.40 -10.14
C ASN A 24 -7.31 4.63 -9.69
N THR A 25 -7.45 3.47 -9.04
CA THR A 25 -6.33 2.60 -8.65
C THR A 25 -5.79 1.88 -9.88
N ARG A 26 -4.93 2.55 -10.67
CA ARG A 26 -4.27 1.92 -11.82
C ARG A 26 -3.26 0.86 -11.35
N ILE A 27 -3.60 -0.41 -11.61
CA ILE A 27 -2.77 -1.59 -11.93
C ILE A 27 -1.66 -2.06 -10.94
N THR A 28 -1.01 -1.22 -10.14
CA THR A 28 0.27 -1.61 -9.49
C THR A 28 0.26 -1.71 -7.96
N THR A 29 -0.87 -1.52 -7.29
CA THR A 29 -0.94 -1.88 -5.87
C THR A 29 -1.12 -3.39 -5.76
N ASN A 30 -0.21 -4.05 -5.04
CA ASN A 30 -0.14 -5.53 -4.97
C ASN A 30 -1.48 -6.17 -4.59
N PHE A 31 -2.30 -5.45 -3.83
CA PHE A 31 -3.59 -5.90 -3.31
C PHE A 31 -4.76 -5.69 -4.28
N ALA A 32 -4.73 -4.63 -5.09
CA ALA A 32 -5.82 -4.35 -6.03
C ALA A 32 -5.93 -5.42 -7.12
N ASN A 33 -4.84 -6.14 -7.43
CA ASN A 33 -4.88 -7.25 -8.39
C ASN A 33 -5.67 -8.45 -7.87
N LEU A 34 -5.60 -8.74 -6.57
CA LEU A 34 -6.38 -9.82 -5.92
C LEU A 34 -7.87 -9.48 -5.85
N ALA A 35 -8.18 -8.18 -5.78
CA ALA A 35 -9.50 -7.67 -5.48
C ALA A 35 -10.30 -7.23 -6.73
N ARG A 36 -10.06 -7.82 -7.91
CA ARG A 36 -10.76 -7.50 -9.16
C ARG A 36 -11.47 -8.71 -9.77
N GLY A 37 -12.43 -8.42 -10.64
CA GLY A 37 -13.21 -9.42 -11.38
C GLY A 37 -14.32 -10.07 -10.56
N GLU A 38 -15.05 -10.99 -11.20
CA GLU A 38 -16.23 -11.65 -10.60
C GLU A 38 -15.87 -12.51 -9.38
N SER A 39 -14.67 -13.11 -9.36
CA SER A 39 -14.17 -13.93 -8.25
C SER A 39 -13.46 -13.14 -7.15
N ARG A 40 -13.58 -11.79 -7.13
CA ARG A 40 -12.92 -10.91 -6.16
C ARG A 40 -13.03 -11.39 -4.71
N GLN A 41 -14.26 -11.58 -4.22
CA GLN A 41 -14.52 -11.90 -2.81
C GLN A 41 -13.95 -13.28 -2.44
N GLU A 42 -14.07 -14.26 -3.34
CA GLU A 42 -13.49 -15.59 -3.15
C GLU A 42 -11.96 -15.54 -3.11
N ASN A 43 -11.32 -14.78 -4.00
CA ASN A 43 -9.87 -14.58 -4.00
C ASN A 43 -9.37 -13.95 -2.71
N LEU A 44 -10.08 -12.92 -2.21
CA LEU A 44 -9.77 -12.27 -0.94
C LEU A 44 -9.92 -13.24 0.23
N ARG A 45 -11.05 -13.94 0.35
CA ARG A 45 -11.27 -14.96 1.39
C ARG A 45 -10.18 -16.03 1.39
N ASN A 46 -9.84 -16.56 0.21
CA ASN A 46 -8.80 -17.57 0.08
C ASN A 46 -7.44 -17.06 0.51
N THR A 47 -7.10 -15.83 0.14
CA THR A 47 -5.82 -15.20 0.50
C THR A 47 -5.74 -14.95 2.01
N LEU A 48 -6.78 -14.35 2.61
CA LEU A 48 -6.82 -14.06 4.05
C LEU A 48 -6.74 -15.35 4.87
N ARG A 49 -7.52 -16.38 4.49
CA ARG A 49 -7.44 -17.71 5.11
C ARG A 49 -6.05 -18.35 4.97
N MET A 50 -5.38 -18.18 3.84
CA MET A 50 -4.02 -18.68 3.65
C MET A 50 -3.04 -18.00 4.62
N ILE A 51 -3.20 -16.69 4.84
CA ILE A 51 -2.39 -15.92 5.79
C ILE A 51 -2.65 -16.40 7.22
N ASP A 52 -3.91 -16.53 7.63
CA ASP A 52 -4.29 -17.05 8.95
C ASP A 52 -3.69 -18.45 9.16
N ASN A 53 -3.89 -19.37 8.22
CA ASN A 53 -3.37 -20.73 8.31
C ASN A 53 -1.83 -20.74 8.44
N ARG A 54 -1.14 -19.88 7.66
CA ARG A 54 0.32 -19.80 7.74
C ARG A 54 0.77 -19.25 9.08
N PHE A 55 0.12 -18.20 9.59
CA PHE A 55 0.45 -17.64 10.90
C PHE A 55 0.24 -18.67 12.01
N ASN A 56 -0.92 -19.33 12.04
CA ASN A 56 -1.24 -20.36 13.04
C ASN A 56 -0.27 -21.55 12.99
N SER A 57 0.17 -21.97 11.79
CA SER A 57 1.17 -23.04 11.66
C SER A 57 2.53 -22.67 12.28
N LEU A 58 2.88 -21.38 12.29
CA LEU A 58 4.11 -20.88 12.89
C LEU A 58 3.94 -20.70 14.40
N ALA A 59 2.81 -20.12 14.84
CA ALA A 59 2.45 -19.89 16.23
C ALA A 59 1.72 -21.09 16.85
N HIS A 60 2.37 -22.26 16.89
CA HIS A 60 1.76 -23.53 17.29
C HIS A 60 1.84 -23.85 18.79
N ASN A 61 2.74 -23.17 19.53
CA ASN A 61 3.07 -23.51 20.93
C ASN A 61 1.87 -23.49 21.88
N ASP A 62 0.96 -22.55 21.69
CA ASP A 62 -0.26 -22.34 22.48
C ASP A 62 -1.52 -22.41 21.60
N ASN A 63 -1.41 -23.12 20.47
CA ASN A 63 -2.43 -23.20 19.43
C ASN A 63 -2.55 -24.63 18.87
N PRO A 64 -3.01 -25.59 19.69
CA PRO A 64 -3.04 -27.00 19.31
C PRO A 64 -3.99 -27.32 18.14
N LYS A 65 -4.99 -26.47 17.90
CA LYS A 65 -5.96 -26.61 16.81
C LYS A 65 -5.55 -25.89 15.51
N GLY A 66 -4.58 -24.97 15.58
CA GLY A 66 -4.13 -24.19 14.43
C GLY A 66 -5.15 -23.14 13.96
N ASP A 67 -6.08 -22.72 14.82
CA ASP A 67 -7.19 -21.81 14.50
C ASP A 67 -7.33 -20.64 15.48
N ARG A 68 -6.37 -20.44 16.39
CA ARG A 68 -6.45 -19.40 17.43
C ARG A 68 -6.32 -17.97 16.93
N TYR A 69 -5.49 -17.74 15.91
CA TYR A 69 -5.12 -16.40 15.49
C TYR A 69 -5.74 -16.03 14.15
N ALA A 70 -6.20 -14.79 14.03
CA ALA A 70 -6.46 -14.16 12.74
C ALA A 70 -5.47 -13.02 12.50
N VAL A 71 -5.10 -12.79 11.24
CA VAL A 71 -4.24 -11.69 10.84
C VAL A 71 -5.09 -10.69 10.05
N GLU A 72 -5.44 -9.60 10.71
CA GLU A 72 -6.12 -8.48 10.06
C GLU A 72 -5.12 -7.60 9.31
N LEU A 73 -5.54 -7.13 8.14
CA LEU A 73 -4.73 -6.34 7.22
C LEU A 73 -5.39 -4.98 6.98
N GLN A 74 -4.61 -3.92 7.07
CA GLN A 74 -5.05 -2.56 6.77
C GLN A 74 -4.10 -1.92 5.77
N ILE A 75 -4.67 -1.37 4.70
CA ILE A 75 -3.94 -0.54 3.74
C ILE A 75 -3.93 0.88 4.29
N VAL A 76 -2.73 1.39 4.53
CA VAL A 76 -2.46 2.78 4.91
C VAL A 76 -2.01 3.52 3.66
N SER A 77 -2.88 4.37 3.12
CA SER A 77 -2.61 5.15 1.91
C SER A 77 -2.27 6.59 2.27
N VAL A 78 -1.15 7.09 1.77
CA VAL A 78 -0.82 8.52 1.81
C VAL A 78 -1.25 9.12 0.49
N GLU A 79 -2.18 10.06 0.56
CA GLU A 79 -2.64 10.83 -0.60
C GLU A 79 -2.01 12.21 -0.58
N MET A 80 -1.75 12.74 -1.78
CA MET A 80 -1.18 14.05 -2.01
C MET A 80 -2.11 14.88 -2.88
N SER A 81 -2.29 16.15 -2.54
CA SER A 81 -3.06 17.12 -3.32
C SER A 81 -2.21 18.32 -3.71
N LEU A 82 -2.37 18.80 -4.94
CA LEU A 82 -1.80 20.06 -5.40
C LEU A 82 -2.88 21.13 -5.33
N ALA A 83 -2.65 22.20 -4.57
CA ALA A 83 -3.57 23.29 -4.28
C ALA A 83 -4.75 22.91 -3.35
N PRO A 84 -4.71 23.26 -2.05
CA PRO A 84 -5.82 22.97 -1.14
C PRO A 84 -7.09 23.78 -1.49
N GLY A 85 -8.22 23.10 -1.69
CA GLY A 85 -9.53 23.69 -1.99
C GLY A 85 -10.58 22.64 -2.40
N GLU A 86 -11.87 23.03 -2.47
CA GLU A 86 -12.92 22.14 -3.00
C GLU A 86 -12.65 21.80 -4.47
N GLY A 87 -12.64 20.52 -4.80
CA GLY A 87 -12.34 20.03 -6.15
C GLY A 87 -10.86 19.81 -6.48
N ALA A 88 -9.96 19.88 -5.48
CA ALA A 88 -8.55 19.52 -5.68
C ALA A 88 -8.39 18.00 -5.84
N ASP A 89 -7.90 17.56 -7.00
CA ASP A 89 -7.60 16.15 -7.24
C ASP A 89 -6.51 15.65 -6.28
N SER A 90 -6.89 14.71 -5.41
CA SER A 90 -5.95 13.95 -4.59
C SER A 90 -5.51 12.71 -5.36
N PHE A 91 -4.21 12.41 -5.35
CA PHE A 91 -3.70 11.16 -5.89
C PHE A 91 -2.95 10.35 -4.83
N PRO A 92 -3.02 9.02 -4.89
CA PRO A 92 -2.29 8.17 -3.97
C PRO A 92 -0.77 8.24 -4.27
N LEU A 93 0.04 8.48 -3.25
CA LEU A 93 1.49 8.62 -3.36
C LEU A 93 2.23 7.35 -2.94
N ILE A 94 1.90 6.86 -1.74
CA ILE A 94 2.43 5.61 -1.19
C ILE A 94 1.31 4.82 -0.49
N GLU A 95 1.42 3.49 -0.53
CA GLU A 95 0.57 2.60 0.24
C GLU A 95 1.43 1.61 1.01
N ILE A 96 1.03 1.38 2.27
CA ILE A 96 1.71 0.47 3.18
C ILE A 96 0.70 -0.49 3.78
N LEU A 97 1.08 -1.76 3.92
CA LEU A 97 0.30 -2.72 4.69
C LEU A 97 0.68 -2.67 6.17
N GLN A 98 -0.31 -2.46 7.01
CA GLN A 98 -0.27 -2.63 8.45
C GLN A 98 -0.97 -3.94 8.82
N THR A 99 -0.35 -4.70 9.72
CA THR A 99 -0.88 -5.99 10.19
C THR A 99 -1.25 -5.91 11.67
N THR A 100 -2.33 -6.59 12.04
CA THR A 100 -2.76 -6.75 13.43
C THR A 100 -3.09 -8.22 13.66
N ILE A 101 -2.49 -8.82 14.69
CA ILE A 101 -2.79 -10.19 15.08
C ILE A 101 -3.93 -10.15 16.09
N VAL A 102 -4.98 -10.90 15.83
CA VAL A 102 -6.14 -11.03 16.71
C VAL A 102 -6.11 -12.42 17.33
N ASP A 103 -5.96 -12.49 18.64
CA ASP A 103 -6.15 -13.73 19.39
C ASP A 103 -7.65 -13.96 19.61
N GLN A 104 -8.22 -14.93 18.90
CA GLN A 104 -9.66 -15.19 18.95
C GLN A 104 -10.11 -15.79 20.28
N GLN A 105 -9.19 -16.32 21.10
CA GLN A 105 -9.54 -16.90 22.40
C GLN A 105 -9.64 -15.84 23.49
N THR A 106 -8.74 -14.85 23.48
CA THR A 106 -8.66 -13.80 24.49
C THR A 106 -9.33 -12.50 24.06
N GLY A 107 -9.51 -12.30 22.75
CA GLY A 107 -9.94 -11.04 22.16
C GLY A 107 -8.82 -9.99 22.07
N GLU A 108 -7.58 -10.35 22.44
CA GLU A 108 -6.44 -9.45 22.39
C GLU A 108 -6.07 -9.09 20.94
N ARG A 109 -5.69 -7.82 20.75
CA ARG A 109 -5.22 -7.29 19.47
C ARG A 109 -3.78 -6.87 19.64
N ILE A 110 -2.89 -7.52 18.89
CA ILE A 110 -1.44 -7.39 19.00
C ILE A 110 -0.94 -6.70 17.74
N ASP A 111 -0.17 -5.63 17.90
CA ASP A 111 0.42 -4.90 16.79
C ASP A 111 1.39 -5.79 16.03
N GLY A 112 1.17 -5.93 14.73
CA GLY A 112 2.06 -6.64 13.81
C GLY A 112 3.08 -5.70 13.17
N ILE A 113 3.79 -6.22 12.16
CA ILE A 113 4.76 -5.44 11.40
C ILE A 113 4.03 -4.53 10.40
N VAL A 114 4.49 -3.28 10.32
CA VAL A 114 4.12 -2.31 9.28
C VAL A 114 5.22 -2.25 8.23
N GLY A 115 4.87 -2.20 6.95
CA GLY A 115 5.88 -1.91 5.90
C GLY A 115 6.38 -3.12 5.09
N ASN A 116 5.93 -4.34 5.39
CA ASN A 116 6.29 -5.52 4.56
C ASN A 116 5.76 -5.45 3.12
N ASN A 117 4.83 -4.53 2.84
CA ASN A 117 4.40 -4.18 1.50
C ASN A 117 4.42 -2.67 1.38
N PHE A 118 5.32 -2.14 0.55
CA PHE A 118 5.43 -0.71 0.24
C PHE A 118 5.23 -0.50 -1.26
N SER A 119 4.12 0.14 -1.61
CA SER A 119 3.81 0.55 -2.97
C SER A 119 4.01 2.05 -3.12
N SER A 120 4.54 2.49 -4.27
CA SER A 120 4.62 3.91 -4.60
C SER A 120 4.31 4.15 -6.06
N TYR A 121 3.35 5.03 -6.30
CA TYR A 121 2.89 5.38 -7.65
C TYR A 121 3.98 6.08 -8.47
N VAL A 122 4.81 6.90 -7.82
CA VAL A 122 5.92 7.60 -8.47
C VAL A 122 7.03 6.63 -8.86
N ARG A 123 7.36 5.67 -7.97
CA ARG A 123 8.30 4.60 -8.29
C ARG A 123 7.80 3.78 -9.47
N ASP A 124 6.52 3.42 -9.48
CA ASP A 124 5.95 2.62 -10.56
C ASP A 124 5.98 3.39 -11.88
N TYR A 125 5.76 4.71 -11.86
CA TYR A 125 5.96 5.59 -13.02
C TYR A 125 7.42 5.62 -13.49
N ASP A 126 8.38 5.77 -12.57
CA ASP A 126 9.81 5.76 -12.88
C ASP A 126 10.18 4.47 -13.62
N PHE A 127 9.81 3.29 -13.08
CA PHE A 127 10.17 2.01 -13.68
C PHE A 127 9.34 1.62 -14.91
N SER A 128 8.07 2.03 -15.00
CA SER A 128 7.17 1.58 -16.07
C SER A 128 7.09 2.54 -17.26
N VAL A 129 7.49 3.81 -17.07
CA VAL A 129 7.42 4.86 -18.11
C VAL A 129 8.79 5.45 -18.37
N VAL A 130 9.41 6.08 -17.36
CA VAL A 130 10.64 6.87 -17.52
C VAL A 130 11.80 5.99 -17.98
N LEU A 131 12.03 4.87 -17.30
CA LEU A 131 13.14 3.98 -17.63
C LEU A 131 12.99 3.34 -19.03
N PRO A 132 11.84 2.73 -19.39
CA PRO A 132 11.65 2.18 -20.73
C PRO A 132 11.75 3.23 -21.84
N GLU A 133 11.25 4.44 -21.62
CA GLU A 133 11.33 5.52 -22.61
C GLU A 133 12.76 5.99 -22.83
N HIS A 134 13.54 6.16 -21.75
CA HIS A 134 14.96 6.49 -21.83
C HIS A 134 15.77 5.42 -22.57
N MET A 135 15.51 4.14 -22.27
CA MET A 135 16.20 3.00 -22.88
C MET A 135 15.93 2.86 -24.39
N LYS A 136 14.78 3.34 -24.89
CA LYS A 136 14.50 3.34 -26.34
C LYS A 136 15.42 4.29 -27.10
N SER A 137 15.72 5.45 -26.53
CA SER A 137 16.61 6.44 -27.14
C SER A 137 18.09 6.17 -26.82
N HIS A 138 18.38 5.42 -25.75
CA HIS A 138 19.74 5.10 -25.30
C HIS A 138 19.89 3.60 -25.01
N PRO A 139 19.90 2.74 -26.04
CA PRO A 139 20.01 1.29 -25.84
C PRO A 139 21.28 0.92 -25.08
N GLY A 140 21.14 0.11 -24.02
CA GLY A 140 22.26 -0.34 -23.19
C GLY A 140 22.78 0.70 -22.19
N ALA A 141 22.19 1.90 -22.15
CA ALA A 141 22.42 2.82 -21.03
C ALA A 141 21.72 2.32 -19.75
N GLY A 142 22.19 2.80 -18.61
CA GLY A 142 21.55 2.58 -17.32
C GLY A 142 20.30 3.44 -17.13
N ALA A 143 19.94 3.69 -15.86
CA ALA A 143 18.89 4.64 -15.54
C ALA A 143 19.30 6.07 -15.94
N PRO A 144 18.35 6.93 -16.35
CA PRO A 144 18.64 8.34 -16.62
C PRO A 144 19.15 9.07 -15.38
N GLU A 145 19.85 10.19 -15.58
CA GLU A 145 20.23 11.07 -14.48
C GLU A 145 19.00 11.55 -13.70
N GLY A 146 19.07 11.52 -12.37
CA GLY A 146 17.96 11.91 -11.50
C GLY A 146 16.82 10.87 -11.41
N PHE A 147 17.01 9.64 -11.89
CA PHE A 147 16.02 8.58 -11.73
C PHE A 147 15.66 8.33 -10.26
N GLY A 148 14.37 8.38 -9.91
CA GLY A 148 13.88 8.22 -8.54
C GLY A 148 13.95 9.47 -7.65
N ASP A 149 14.53 10.59 -8.14
CA ASP A 149 14.66 11.82 -7.35
C ASP A 149 13.31 12.37 -6.89
N LEU A 150 12.31 12.34 -7.78
CA LEU A 150 10.98 12.86 -7.49
C LEU A 150 10.34 12.06 -6.35
N HIS A 151 10.40 10.72 -6.43
CA HIS A 151 9.92 9.84 -5.37
C HIS A 151 10.57 10.19 -4.02
N GLY A 152 11.91 10.31 -3.98
CA GLY A 152 12.64 10.63 -2.75
C GLY A 152 12.34 12.04 -2.22
N LYS A 153 12.15 13.04 -3.10
CA LYS A 153 11.76 14.40 -2.72
C LYS A 153 10.36 14.42 -2.12
N LEU A 154 9.38 13.81 -2.77
CA LEU A 154 7.99 13.75 -2.28
C LEU A 154 7.87 13.00 -0.96
N PHE A 155 8.59 11.88 -0.79
CA PHE A 155 8.62 11.16 0.48
C PHE A 155 9.18 12.04 1.62
N ARG A 156 10.28 12.77 1.37
CA ARG A 156 10.82 13.73 2.36
C ARG A 156 9.84 14.85 2.69
N HIS A 157 9.12 15.38 1.71
CA HIS A 157 8.07 16.36 1.95
C HIS A 157 6.96 15.80 2.84
N PHE A 158 6.50 14.57 2.58
CA PHE A 158 5.53 13.90 3.43
C PHE A 158 5.99 13.78 4.89
N LEU A 159 7.24 13.36 5.14
CA LEU A 159 7.80 13.26 6.50
C LEU A 159 7.80 14.60 7.27
N THR A 160 7.84 15.73 6.56
CA THR A 160 7.79 17.07 7.19
C THR A 160 6.37 17.61 7.39
N SER A 161 5.38 16.98 6.79
CA SER A 161 3.97 17.43 6.78
C SER A 161 3.26 17.22 8.11
N SER A 162 2.16 17.95 8.32
CA SER A 162 1.29 17.77 9.49
C SER A 162 0.55 16.44 9.51
N ALA A 163 0.37 15.78 8.36
CA ALA A 163 -0.31 14.49 8.29
C ALA A 163 0.55 13.35 8.86
N TYR A 164 1.88 13.49 8.79
CA TYR A 164 2.82 12.49 9.31
C TYR A 164 3.20 12.71 10.78
N LYS A 165 3.27 13.97 11.21
CA LYS A 165 3.62 14.36 12.59
C LYS A 165 2.47 14.10 13.57
#